data_AF-A0AA38GY33-F1
#
_entry.id   AF-A0AA38GY33-F1
#
_cell.length_a   1.000
_cell.length_b   1.000
_cell.length_c   1.000
_cell.angle_alpha   90.00
_cell.angle_beta   90.00
_cell.angle_gamma   90.00
#
_symmetry.space_group_name_H-M   'P 1'
#
loop_
_entity.id
_entity.type
_entity.pdbx_description
1 polymer ?
#
loop_
_entity_poly.entity_id
_entity_poly.type
_entity_poly.pdbx_seq_one_letter_code
_entity_poly.pdbx_strand_id
1 'polypeptide(L)'
;VLCNRHFGGINYPIGGIGGIAKNLAKGLVDNGEIILCKVGVRLSDGREFYAKKIISNATRWDTFGRLLRVEELLKEEQNFQSSYVKAPSFLFIHMGIKESVFSLGTDCHHFIQEDDWGRLEELYGSIFLSIPTVLDSSLATKDFHILHVFAT
;
A
#
# COMPACT_ATOMS: atom_id res chain seq x y z
N VAL A 1 5.05 -16.95 4.96
CA VAL A 1 4.00 -16.57 5.94
C VAL A 1 2.70 -16.48 5.21
N LEU A 2 1.79 -17.44 5.39
CA LEU A 2 0.42 -17.32 4.94
C LEU A 2 -0.30 -16.41 5.95
N CYS A 3 -0.21 -15.08 5.77
CA CYS A 3 -1.05 -14.19 6.54
C CYS A 3 -2.48 -14.46 6.07
N ASN A 4 -3.32 -15.04 6.92
CA ASN A 4 -4.76 -15.05 6.67
C ASN A 4 -5.26 -13.60 6.80
N ARG A 5 -5.13 -12.82 5.72
CA ARG A 5 -5.38 -11.37 5.69
C ARG A 5 -6.86 -11.00 5.85
N HIS A 6 -7.75 -11.99 5.94
CA HIS A 6 -9.19 -11.81 5.96
C HIS A 6 -9.86 -12.47 7.17
N PHE A 7 -9.14 -12.63 8.29
CA PHE A 7 -9.75 -13.07 9.53
C PHE A 7 -10.83 -12.05 9.96
N GLY A 8 -12.11 -12.45 9.91
CA GLY A 8 -13.25 -11.55 10.13
C GLY A 8 -13.85 -10.91 8.87
N GLY A 9 -13.44 -11.34 7.67
CA GLY A 9 -13.94 -10.83 6.39
C GLY A 9 -13.17 -9.61 5.86
N ILE A 10 -13.62 -9.12 4.70
CA ILE A 10 -13.09 -7.90 4.07
C ILE A 10 -13.99 -6.73 4.49
N ASN A 11 -13.42 -5.76 5.19
CA ASN A 11 -14.16 -4.59 5.68
C ASN A 11 -13.65 -3.33 4.99
N TYR A 12 -14.57 -2.44 4.63
CA TYR A 12 -14.25 -1.15 4.02
C TYR A 12 -14.46 -0.01 5.03
N PRO A 13 -13.44 0.83 5.30
CA PRO A 13 -13.59 1.92 6.26
C PRO A 13 -14.42 3.06 5.68
N ILE A 14 -15.35 3.58 6.50
CA ILE A 14 -16.09 4.81 6.19
C ILE A 14 -15.09 5.95 5.94
N GLY A 15 -15.28 6.72 4.87
CA GLY A 15 -14.35 7.76 4.43
C GLY A 15 -13.11 7.26 3.69
N GLY A 16 -13.06 5.95 3.38
CA GLY A 16 -12.04 5.34 2.53
C GLY A 16 -10.76 4.94 3.26
N ILE A 17 -9.93 4.14 2.58
CA ILE A 17 -8.74 3.52 3.17
C ILE A 17 -7.71 4.54 3.71
N GLY A 18 -7.70 5.76 3.15
CA GLY A 18 -6.84 6.84 3.62
C GLY A 18 -7.10 7.26 5.07
N GLY A 19 -8.30 6.97 5.61
CA GLY A 19 -8.63 7.19 7.02
C GLY A 19 -7.75 6.39 7.98
N ILE A 20 -7.34 5.18 7.60
CA ILE A 20 -6.48 4.32 8.44
C ILE A 20 -5.12 5.00 8.68
N ALA A 21 -4.48 5.46 7.60
CA ALA A 21 -3.18 6.12 7.70
C ALA A 21 -3.26 7.43 8.50
N LYS A 22 -4.33 8.22 8.30
CA LYS A 22 -4.56 9.47 9.05
C LYS A 22 -4.74 9.21 10.55
N ASN A 23 -5.56 8.21 10.90
CA ASN A 23 -5.81 7.85 12.30
C ASN A 23 -4.55 7.28 12.97
N LEU A 24 -3.75 6.47 12.27
CA LEU A 24 -2.47 5.99 12.78
C LEU A 24 -1.50 7.15 13.01
N ALA A 25 -1.36 8.05 12.04
CA ALA A 25 -0.50 9.23 12.16
C ALA A 25 -0.92 10.10 13.35
N LYS A 26 -2.22 10.36 13.50
CA LYS A 26 -2.77 11.08 14.65
C LYS A 26 -2.44 10.38 15.97
N GLY A 27 -2.66 9.07 16.05
CA GLY A 27 -2.33 8.29 17.26
C GLY A 27 -0.85 8.37 17.63
N LEU A 28 0.06 8.39 16.64
CA LEU A 28 1.50 8.57 16.85
C LEU A 28 1.85 9.98 17.33
N VAL A 29 1.17 11.03 16.87
CA VAL A 29 1.37 12.39 17.40
C VAL A 29 0.85 12.48 18.83
N ASP A 30 -0.33 11.92 19.10
CA ASP A 30 -1.00 12.04 20.39
C ASP A 30 -0.30 11.23 21.50
N ASN A 31 0.39 10.12 21.16
CA ASN A 31 0.96 9.18 22.14
C ASN A 31 2.46 8.86 21.94
N GLY A 32 3.09 9.35 20.88
CA GLY A 32 4.49 9.07 20.59
C GLY A 32 5.44 9.91 21.42
N GLU A 33 6.35 9.26 22.15
CA GLU A 33 7.48 9.92 22.80
C GLU A 33 8.74 9.85 21.95
N ILE A 34 9.47 10.96 21.83
CA ILE A 34 10.82 11.00 21.23
C ILE A 34 11.85 10.87 22.35
N ILE A 35 12.55 9.73 22.44
CA ILE A 35 13.57 9.46 23.46
C ILE A 35 14.97 9.54 22.84
N LEU A 36 15.76 10.55 23.23
CA LEU A 36 17.09 10.87 22.69
C LEU A 36 18.22 9.96 23.26
N CYS A 37 19.07 9.37 22.39
CA CYS A 37 20.33 8.67 22.74
C CYS A 37 21.23 8.39 21.50
N LYS A 38 22.49 7.96 21.71
CA LYS A 38 23.66 8.01 20.79
C LYS A 38 23.60 7.39 19.36
N VAL A 39 22.49 6.84 18.86
CA VAL A 39 22.35 6.39 17.44
C VAL A 39 21.39 7.32 16.72
N GLY A 40 21.71 7.84 15.54
CA GLY A 40 20.93 8.92 14.93
C GLY A 40 20.59 8.79 13.45
N VAL A 41 19.69 9.67 13.01
CA VAL A 41 19.33 9.89 11.61
C VAL A 41 19.64 11.33 11.22
N ARG A 42 20.11 11.55 9.99
CA ARG A 42 20.31 12.87 9.40
C ARG A 42 19.30 13.06 8.27
N LEU A 43 18.52 14.13 8.36
CA LEU A 43 17.59 14.53 7.31
C LEU A 43 18.32 15.20 6.14
N SER A 44 17.65 15.29 4.99
CA SER A 44 18.18 15.96 3.79
C SER A 44 18.46 17.45 4.00
N ASP A 45 17.78 18.10 4.94
CA ASP A 45 18.01 19.49 5.34
C ASP A 45 19.13 19.68 6.38
N GLY A 46 19.82 18.60 6.75
CA GLY A 46 20.95 18.61 7.68
C GLY A 46 20.55 18.48 9.15
N ARG A 47 19.26 18.49 9.50
CA ARG A 47 18.83 18.22 10.90
C ARG A 47 19.21 16.81 11.32
N GLU A 48 19.62 16.68 12.58
CA GLU A 48 20.02 15.40 13.17
C GLU A 48 19.12 15.05 14.35
N PHE A 49 18.70 13.79 14.40
CA PHE A 49 17.92 13.22 15.50
C PHE A 49 18.65 12.01 16.05
N TYR A 50 18.59 11.82 17.36
CA TYR A 50 19.29 10.77 18.09
C TYR A 50 18.25 9.93 18.85
N ALA A 51 18.39 8.61 18.91
CA ALA A 51 17.50 7.70 19.62
C ALA A 51 18.24 6.44 20.13
N LYS A 52 17.64 5.73 21.10
CA LYS A 52 18.15 4.41 21.53
C LYS A 52 17.93 3.33 20.47
N LYS A 53 16.87 3.48 19.66
CA LYS A 53 16.43 2.54 18.63
C LYS A 53 15.90 3.33 17.45
N ILE A 54 16.22 2.88 16.24
CA ILE A 54 15.72 3.42 14.99
C ILE A 54 14.91 2.33 14.30
N ILE A 55 13.69 2.66 13.89
CA ILE A 55 12.84 1.79 13.08
C ILE A 55 12.78 2.41 11.69
N SER A 56 13.36 1.73 10.69
CA SER A 56 13.25 2.16 9.30
C SER A 56 12.00 1.55 8.67
N ASN A 57 11.06 2.40 8.26
CA ASN A 57 9.95 2.03 7.38
C ASN A 57 10.22 2.40 5.90
N ALA A 58 11.46 2.80 5.58
CA ALA A 58 11.88 2.95 4.19
C ALA A 58 11.97 1.56 3.53
N THR A 59 12.02 1.51 2.20
CA THR A 59 12.24 0.24 1.51
C THR A 59 13.55 -0.40 2.00
N ARG A 60 13.67 -1.74 1.96
CA ARG A 60 14.95 -2.40 2.30
C ARG A 60 16.09 -1.87 1.43
N TRP A 61 15.81 -1.61 0.16
CA TRP A 61 16.75 -1.03 -0.80
C TRP A 61 17.27 0.35 -0.37
N ASP A 62 16.38 1.25 0.07
CA ASP A 62 16.81 2.55 0.59
C ASP A 62 17.53 2.40 1.92
N THR A 63 17.04 1.53 2.81
CA THR A 63 17.62 1.33 4.14
C THR A 63 19.06 0.81 4.04
N PHE A 64 19.28 -0.30 3.34
CA PHE A 64 20.59 -0.96 3.26
C PHE A 64 21.47 -0.42 2.13
N GLY A 65 20.88 0.20 1.10
CA GLY A 65 21.63 0.71 -0.06
C GLY A 65 21.93 2.21 -0.02
N ARG A 66 21.25 2.99 0.83
CA ARG A 66 21.43 4.46 0.87
C ARG A 66 21.57 5.03 2.28
N LEU A 67 20.72 4.60 3.21
CA LEU A 67 20.62 5.20 4.55
C LEU A 67 21.66 4.63 5.52
N LEU A 68 21.88 3.31 5.48
CA LEU A 68 22.93 2.67 6.26
C LEU A 68 24.25 2.73 5.51
N ARG A 69 25.27 3.31 6.15
CA ARG A 69 26.66 3.27 5.69
C ARG A 69 27.35 2.10 6.36
N VAL A 70 27.11 0.90 5.84
CA VAL A 70 27.81 -0.31 6.27
C VAL A 70 28.85 -0.67 5.21
N GLU A 71 30.06 -0.99 5.65
CA GLU A 71 31.14 -1.43 4.75
C GLU A 71 30.78 -2.77 4.09
N GLU A 72 30.13 -3.66 4.85
CA GLU A 72 29.62 -4.93 4.36
C GLU A 72 28.17 -5.16 4.84
N LEU A 73 27.34 -5.67 3.94
CA LEU A 73 25.97 -6.10 4.27
C LEU A 73 26.01 -7.39 5.10
N LEU A 74 25.09 -7.49 6.06
CA LEU A 74 24.85 -8.73 6.79
C LEU A 74 24.52 -9.88 5.84
N LYS A 75 24.94 -11.10 6.18
CA LYS A 75 24.78 -12.26 5.31
C LYS A 75 23.31 -12.56 5.01
N GLU A 76 22.43 -12.32 5.98
CA GLU A 76 20.98 -12.45 5.84
C GLU A 76 20.41 -11.48 4.81
N GLU A 77 20.92 -10.25 4.76
CA GLU A 77 20.51 -9.26 3.75
C GLU A 77 21.02 -9.66 2.37
N GLN A 78 22.27 -10.12 2.26
CA GLN A 78 22.79 -10.64 0.98
C GLN A 78 21.94 -11.80 0.45
N ASN A 79 21.60 -12.75 1.32
CA ASN A 79 20.77 -13.89 0.95
C ASN A 79 19.35 -13.45 0.54
N PHE A 80 18.75 -12.51 1.26
CA PHE A 80 17.45 -11.94 0.90
C PHE A 80 17.50 -11.29 -0.49
N GLN A 81 18.48 -10.41 -0.74
CA GLN A 81 18.61 -9.73 -2.02
C GLN A 81 18.81 -10.70 -3.18
N SER A 82 19.60 -11.77 -2.98
CA SER A 82 19.82 -12.81 -4.01
C SER A 82 18.58 -13.65 -4.36
N SER A 83 17.63 -13.76 -3.45
CA SER A 83 16.39 -14.55 -3.63
C SER A 83 15.17 -13.67 -3.92
N TYR A 84 15.34 -12.35 -3.90
CA TYR A 84 14.24 -11.41 -4.09
C TYR A 84 13.76 -11.43 -5.55
N VAL A 85 12.49 -11.75 -5.74
CA VAL A 85 11.79 -11.58 -7.01
C VAL A 85 10.99 -10.29 -6.93
N LYS A 86 11.29 -9.34 -7.82
CA LYS A 86 10.56 -8.08 -7.89
C LYS A 86 9.16 -8.35 -8.44
N ALA A 87 8.14 -7.92 -7.70
CA ALA A 87 6.77 -7.93 -8.21
C ALA A 87 6.67 -7.01 -9.46
N PRO A 88 5.93 -7.42 -10.50
CA PRO A 88 5.69 -6.57 -11.66
C PRO A 88 5.00 -5.26 -11.23
N SER A 89 5.21 -4.22 -12.04
CA SER A 89 4.41 -2.99 -11.91
C SER A 89 3.04 -3.23 -12.53
N PHE A 90 2.06 -2.40 -12.17
CA PHE A 90 0.73 -2.41 -12.75
C PHE A 90 0.29 -0.99 -13.10
N LEU A 91 -0.69 -0.86 -13.98
CA LEU A 91 -1.37 0.39 -14.28
C LEU A 91 -2.55 0.59 -13.32
N PHE A 92 -2.65 1.77 -12.72
CA PHE A 92 -3.76 2.13 -11.85
C PHE A 92 -4.56 3.30 -12.42
N ILE A 93 -5.85 3.09 -12.65
CA ILE A 93 -6.77 4.09 -13.20
C ILE A 93 -7.82 4.43 -12.15
N HIS A 94 -7.96 5.72 -11.87
CA HIS A 94 -9.10 6.28 -11.16
C HIS A 94 -10.08 6.88 -12.16
N MET A 95 -11.34 6.46 -12.12
CA MET A 95 -12.35 6.92 -13.05
C MET A 95 -13.67 7.20 -12.33
N GLY A 96 -14.31 8.33 -12.65
CA GLY A 96 -15.69 8.59 -12.27
C GLY A 96 -16.65 8.13 -13.37
N ILE A 97 -17.71 7.43 -13.00
CA ILE A 97 -18.73 6.96 -13.95
C ILE A 97 -20.13 7.20 -13.39
N LYS A 98 -21.11 7.41 -14.25
CA LYS A 98 -22.50 7.58 -13.82
C LYS A 98 -22.98 6.33 -13.11
N GLU A 99 -23.65 6.49 -11.97
CA GLU A 99 -24.21 5.40 -11.17
C GLU A 99 -25.14 4.50 -12.01
N SER A 100 -25.91 5.12 -12.93
CA SER A 100 -26.86 4.43 -13.81
C SER A 100 -26.24 3.39 -14.76
N VAL A 101 -24.91 3.31 -14.87
CA VAL A 101 -24.22 2.30 -15.67
C VAL A 101 -24.23 0.93 -14.99
N PHE A 102 -24.34 0.89 -13.66
CA PHE A 102 -24.35 -0.34 -12.89
C PHE A 102 -25.76 -0.73 -12.45
N SER A 103 -25.99 -2.04 -12.35
CA SER A 103 -27.20 -2.57 -11.75
C SER A 103 -27.19 -2.41 -10.25
N LEU A 104 -28.37 -2.24 -9.66
CA LEU A 104 -28.55 -2.31 -8.21
C LEU A 104 -28.00 -3.66 -7.69
N GLY A 105 -27.23 -3.63 -6.60
CA GLY A 105 -26.62 -4.84 -6.02
C GLY A 105 -25.30 -5.28 -6.67
N THR A 106 -24.69 -4.46 -7.52
CA THR A 106 -23.31 -4.68 -7.98
C THR A 106 -22.36 -4.74 -6.79
N ASP A 107 -21.51 -5.77 -6.73
CA ASP A 107 -20.51 -5.91 -5.66
C ASP A 107 -19.39 -4.86 -5.76
N CYS A 108 -18.69 -4.63 -4.65
CA CYS A 108 -17.57 -3.68 -4.65
C CYS A 108 -16.36 -4.19 -5.46
N HIS A 109 -16.05 -5.49 -5.40
CA HIS A 109 -14.81 -6.03 -5.96
C HIS A 109 -15.10 -7.02 -7.09
N HIS A 110 -14.43 -6.80 -8.22
CA HIS A 110 -14.50 -7.68 -9.38
C HIS A 110 -13.09 -8.03 -9.84
N PHE A 111 -12.91 -9.28 -10.26
CA PHE A 111 -11.70 -9.74 -10.92
C PHE A 111 -12.08 -10.21 -12.32
N ILE A 112 -11.39 -9.65 -13.31
CA ILE A 112 -11.58 -9.93 -14.73
C ILE A 112 -10.25 -10.44 -15.24
N GLN A 113 -10.30 -11.51 -16.01
CA GLN A 113 -9.12 -12.16 -16.54
C GLN A 113 -9.36 -12.51 -17.99
N GLU A 114 -8.33 -12.38 -18.83
CA GLU A 114 -8.35 -13.00 -20.15
C GLU A 114 -8.31 -14.53 -20.03
N ASP A 115 -8.59 -15.24 -21.11
CA ASP A 115 -8.90 -16.68 -21.17
C ASP A 115 -7.81 -17.63 -20.59
N ASP A 116 -6.64 -17.13 -20.18
CA ASP A 116 -5.48 -17.91 -19.74
C ASP A 116 -4.95 -17.52 -18.33
N TRP A 117 -4.89 -18.51 -17.44
CA TRP A 117 -4.31 -18.42 -16.09
C TRP A 117 -2.80 -18.29 -16.04
N GLY A 118 -2.10 -18.65 -17.12
CA GLY A 118 -0.67 -18.42 -17.26
C GLY A 118 -0.28 -16.95 -17.37
N ARG A 119 -1.23 -16.06 -17.72
CA ARG A 119 -0.96 -14.66 -18.10
C ARG A 119 -1.27 -13.65 -17.01
N LEU A 120 -1.49 -14.09 -15.77
CA LEU A 120 -1.87 -13.22 -14.64
C LEU A 120 -0.89 -12.07 -14.38
N GLU A 121 0.41 -12.29 -14.62
CA GLU A 121 1.47 -11.31 -14.39
C GLU A 121 1.86 -10.55 -15.68
N GLU A 122 1.20 -10.85 -16.81
CA GLU A 122 1.42 -10.14 -18.06
C GLU A 122 0.67 -8.80 -18.07
N LEU A 123 1.23 -7.84 -18.83
CA LEU A 123 0.59 -6.57 -19.10
C LEU A 123 -0.80 -6.79 -19.69
N TYR A 124 -1.81 -6.24 -19.03
CA TYR A 124 -3.24 -6.35 -19.30
C TYR A 124 -3.84 -7.75 -19.18
N GLY A 125 -3.09 -8.74 -18.67
CA GLY A 125 -3.57 -10.11 -18.51
C GLY A 125 -4.67 -10.27 -17.45
N SER A 126 -4.76 -9.34 -16.49
CA SER A 126 -5.86 -9.27 -15.55
C SER A 126 -6.23 -7.84 -15.17
N ILE A 127 -7.50 -7.67 -14.81
CA ILE A 127 -8.05 -6.42 -14.27
C ILE A 127 -8.70 -6.73 -12.93
N PHE A 128 -8.20 -6.07 -11.88
CA PHE A 128 -8.91 -5.97 -10.61
C PHE A 128 -9.66 -4.64 -10.58
N LEU A 129 -10.98 -4.69 -10.44
CA LEU A 129 -11.84 -3.52 -10.37
C LEU A 129 -12.43 -3.40 -8.97
N SER A 130 -12.36 -2.21 -8.39
CA SER A 130 -13.05 -1.88 -7.14
C SER A 130 -13.94 -0.65 -7.30
N ILE A 131 -15.17 -0.72 -6.77
CA ILE A 131 -16.18 0.33 -6.80
C ILE A 131 -16.53 0.71 -5.34
N PRO A 132 -15.61 1.39 -4.62
CA PRO A 132 -15.78 1.66 -3.18
C PRO A 132 -17.06 2.45 -2.85
N THR A 133 -17.59 3.22 -3.81
CA THR A 133 -18.80 4.02 -3.65
C THR A 133 -20.09 3.21 -3.56
N VAL A 134 -20.03 1.91 -3.88
CA VAL A 134 -21.11 0.95 -3.56
C VAL A 134 -21.22 0.76 -2.05
N LEU A 135 -20.10 0.78 -1.32
CA LEU A 135 -20.05 0.60 0.13
C LEU A 135 -20.19 1.92 0.88
N ASP A 136 -19.65 3.01 0.33
CA ASP A 136 -19.72 4.34 0.92
C ASP A 136 -19.91 5.41 -0.17
N SER A 137 -21.15 5.82 -0.38
CA SER A 137 -21.50 6.81 -1.41
C SER A 137 -20.93 8.21 -1.13
N SER A 138 -20.48 8.50 0.10
CA SER A 138 -19.89 9.80 0.44
C SER A 138 -18.53 10.05 -0.23
N LEU A 139 -17.93 8.99 -0.80
CA LEU A 139 -16.64 9.06 -1.48
C LEU A 139 -16.73 9.69 -2.87
N ALA A 140 -17.92 9.77 -3.47
CA ALA A 140 -18.13 10.34 -4.80
C ALA A 140 -19.08 11.52 -4.79
N THR A 141 -19.04 12.29 -5.88
CA THR A 141 -20.08 13.26 -6.18
C THR A 141 -21.40 12.55 -6.43
N LYS A 142 -22.51 13.23 -6.12
CA LYS A 142 -23.87 12.73 -6.33
C LYS A 142 -24.05 12.18 -7.75
N ASP A 143 -24.73 11.04 -7.88
CA ASP A 143 -25.06 10.33 -9.13
C ASP A 143 -23.85 9.70 -9.86
N PHE A 144 -22.69 9.59 -9.20
CA PHE A 144 -21.48 8.95 -9.71
C PHE A 144 -20.95 7.86 -8.78
N HIS A 145 -20.29 6.89 -9.40
CA HIS A 145 -19.38 5.96 -8.74
C HIS A 145 -17.93 6.25 -9.10
N ILE A 146 -17.02 5.85 -8.22
CA ILE A 146 -15.59 5.85 -8.48
C ILE A 146 -15.14 4.42 -8.73
N LEU A 147 -14.38 4.24 -9.81
CA LEU A 147 -13.75 2.99 -10.19
C LEU A 147 -12.25 3.10 -9.91
N HIS A 148 -11.74 2.11 -9.19
CA HIS A 148 -10.32 1.85 -9.02
C HIS A 148 -9.99 0.62 -9.85
N VAL A 149 -9.29 0.83 -10.96
CA VAL A 149 -8.95 -0.24 -11.91
C VAL A 149 -7.45 -0.49 -11.84
N PHE A 150 -7.08 -1.71 -11.46
CA PHE A 150 -5.71 -2.19 -11.44
C PHE A 150 -5.57 -3.16 -12.62
N ALA A 151 -4.79 -2.78 -13.62
CA ALA A 151 -4.46 -3.65 -14.74
C ALA A 151 -3.01 -4.08 -14.63
N THR A 152 -2.74 -5.38 -14.72
CA THR A 152 -1.35 -5.89 -14.70
C THR A 152 -0.55 -5.41 -15.91
#